data_AF-D8JTJ5-F1
#
_entry.id   AF-D8JTJ5-F1
#
_cell.length_a   1.000
_cell.length_b   1.000
_cell.length_c   1.000
_cell.angle_alpha   90.00
_cell.angle_beta   90.00
_cell.angle_gamma   90.00
#
_symmetry.space_group_name_H-M   'P 1'
#
loop_
_entity.id
_entity.type
_entity.pdbx_description
1 polymer ?
#
loop_
_entity_poly.entity_id
_entity_poly.type
_entity_poly.pdbx_seq_one_letter_code
_entity_poly.pdbx_strand_id
1 'polypeptide(L)' 'MNERNSETREAVKRIKEAIYDVQIGEAEIQPARSEPGTFIVMFDSRSGNAARVTVHTSQDYDLIVRMLKRAHED' A
#
# COMPACT_ATOMS: atom_id res chain seq x y z
N MET A 1 -4.71 -10.08 -23.74
CA MET A 1 -4.92 -9.91 -22.28
C MET A 1 -4.44 -8.51 -21.92
N ASN A 2 -5.19 -7.79 -21.08
CA ASN A 2 -4.98 -6.34 -20.85
C ASN A 2 -3.85 -6.13 -19.83
N GLU A 3 -2.64 -5.80 -20.27
CA GLU A 3 -1.41 -5.73 -19.45
C GLU A 3 -1.56 -4.86 -18.19
N ARG A 4 -2.26 -3.72 -18.31
CA ARG A 4 -2.54 -2.82 -17.18
C ARG A 4 -3.33 -3.50 -16.04
N ASN A 5 -4.22 -4.44 -16.37
CA ASN A 5 -4.98 -5.18 -15.36
C ASN A 5 -4.08 -6.18 -14.61
N SER A 6 -3.07 -6.72 -15.31
CA SER A 6 -2.05 -7.58 -14.68
C SER A 6 -1.18 -6.79 -13.70
N GLU A 7 -0.66 -5.64 -14.13
CA GLU A 7 0.18 -4.77 -13.28
C GLU A 7 -0.56 -4.25 -12.05
N THR A 8 -1.83 -3.88 -12.22
CA THR A 8 -2.70 -3.44 -11.11
C THR A 8 -2.89 -4.55 -10.08
N ARG A 9 -3.16 -5.79 -10.53
CA ARG A 9 -3.33 -6.94 -9.64
C ARG A 9 -2.04 -7.31 -8.90
N GLU A 10 -0.92 -7.30 -9.62
CA GLU A 10 0.42 -7.53 -9.05
C GLU A 10 0.78 -6.48 -8.01
N ALA A 11 0.50 -5.20 -8.26
CA ALA A 11 0.71 -4.13 -7.29
C ALA A 11 -0.16 -4.30 -6.04
N VAL A 12 -1.47 -4.58 -6.19
CA VAL A 12 -2.37 -4.83 -5.04
C VAL A 12 -1.92 -6.05 -4.23
N LYS A 13 -1.47 -7.11 -4.90
CA LYS A 13 -0.93 -8.30 -4.23
C LYS A 13 0.30 -7.94 -3.38
N ARG A 14 1.27 -7.23 -3.96
CA ARG A 14 2.47 -6.76 -3.24
C ARG A 14 2.14 -5.87 -2.05
N ILE A 15 1.17 -4.96 -2.20
CA ILE A 15 0.70 -4.11 -1.10
C ILE A 15 0.12 -4.95 0.04
N LYS A 16 -0.72 -5.96 -0.27
CA LYS A 16 -1.32 -6.85 0.73
C LYS A 16 -0.28 -7.68 1.48
N GLU A 17 0.71 -8.21 0.77
CA GLU A 17 1.82 -8.95 1.38
C GLU A 17 2.63 -8.04 2.31
N ALA A 18 2.91 -6.80 1.89
CA ALA A 18 3.64 -5.83 2.71
C ALA A 18 2.85 -5.41 3.97
N ILE A 19 1.53 -5.24 3.87
CA ILE A 19 0.64 -4.99 5.02
C ILE A 19 0.72 -6.13 6.04
N TYR A 20 0.70 -7.38 5.55
CA TYR A 20 0.83 -8.57 6.39
C TYR A 20 2.18 -8.64 7.10
N ASP A 21 3.28 -8.42 6.37
CA ASP A 21 4.64 -8.46 6.92
C ASP A 21 4.89 -7.37 7.98
N VAL A 22 4.28 -6.19 7.80
CA VAL A 22 4.34 -5.09 8.79
C VAL A 22 3.38 -5.30 9.97
N GLN A 23 2.52 -6.33 9.91
CA GLN A 23 1.51 -6.67 10.92
C GLN A 23 0.47 -5.55 11.15
N ILE A 24 0.07 -4.86 10.08
CA ILE A 24 -1.01 -3.88 10.14
C ILE A 24 -2.35 -4.64 10.13
N GLY A 25 -3.12 -4.52 11.22
CA GLY A 25 -4.34 -5.30 11.43
C GLY A 25 -5.48 -4.94 10.48
N GLU A 26 -5.88 -3.67 10.45
CA GLU A 26 -6.92 -3.16 9.55
C GLU A 26 -6.31 -2.14 8.58
N ALA A 27 -6.35 -2.46 7.28
CA ALA A 27 -5.87 -1.58 6.23
C ALA A 27 -6.81 -1.59 5.02
N GLU A 28 -7.08 -0.42 4.49
CA GLU A 28 -7.84 -0.22 3.27
C GLU A 28 -6.90 0.19 2.12
N ILE A 29 -7.09 -0.41 0.94
CA ILE A 29 -6.35 -0.07 -0.28
C ILE A 29 -7.33 0.53 -1.28
N GLN A 30 -7.12 1.80 -1.63
CA GLN A 30 -7.93 2.50 -2.62
C GLN A 30 -7.08 2.95 -3.81
N PRO A 31 -7.55 2.84 -5.06
CA PRO A 31 -6.88 3.47 -6.19
C PRO A 31 -7.00 5.00 -6.09
N ALA A 32 -5.90 5.72 -6.34
CA ALA A 32 -5.93 7.17 -6.39
C ALA A 32 -6.68 7.63 -7.64
N ARG A 33 -7.76 8.40 -7.45
CA ARG A 33 -8.59 8.90 -8.58
C ARG A 33 -7.85 9.88 -9.48
N SER A 34 -6.87 10.59 -8.94
CA SER A 34 -6.09 11.63 -9.63
C SER A 34 -4.89 11.09 -10.41
N GLU A 35 -4.45 9.86 -10.14
CA GLU A 35 -3.18 9.34 -10.64
C GLU A 35 -3.28 7.85 -10.97
N PRO A 36 -3.36 7.48 -12.27
CA PRO A 36 -3.37 6.09 -12.70
C PRO A 36 -2.12 5.35 -12.21
N GLY A 37 -2.28 4.10 -11.77
CA GLY A 37 -1.15 3.31 -11.25
C GLY A 37 -0.77 3.66 -9.81
N THR A 38 -1.53 4.53 -9.14
CA THR A 38 -1.29 4.85 -7.73
C THR A 38 -2.40 4.29 -6.84
N PHE A 39 -2.00 3.81 -5.68
CA PHE A 39 -2.85 3.32 -4.60
C PHE A 39 -2.59 4.12 -3.33
N ILE A 40 -3.60 4.22 -2.50
CA ILE A 40 -3.56 4.83 -1.18
C ILE A 40 -3.88 3.71 -0.20
N VAL A 41 -2.95 3.43 0.69
CA VAL A 41 -3.11 2.51 1.81
C VAL A 41 -3.42 3.34 3.05
N MET A 42 -4.56 3.08 3.68
CA MET A 42 -5.02 3.77 4.89
C MET A 42 -5.18 2.75 6.01
N PHE A 43 -4.72 3.09 7.20
CA PHE A 43 -4.75 2.21 8.37
C PHE A 43 -4.53 3.04 9.64
N ASP A 44 -4.80 2.45 10.81
CA ASP A 44 -4.44 3.06 12.09
C ASP A 44 -3.00 2.69 12.48
N SER A 45 -2.19 3.69 12.82
CA SER A 45 -0.86 3.49 13.34
C SER A 45 -0.89 2.94 14.77
N ARG A 46 0.26 2.52 15.30
CA ARG A 46 0.35 2.01 16.69
C ARG A 46 -0.06 3.02 17.74
N SER A 47 0.07 4.31 17.45
CA SER A 47 -0.37 5.39 18.33
C SER A 47 -1.89 5.67 18.22
N GLY A 48 -2.61 4.94 17.37
CA GLY A 48 -4.04 5.12 17.13
C GLY A 48 -4.37 6.29 16.19
N ASN A 49 -3.37 6.81 15.48
CA ASN A 49 -3.53 7.89 14.52
C ASN A 49 -3.81 7.32 13.13
N ALA A 50 -4.66 8.00 12.37
CA ALA A 50 -4.89 7.63 10.97
C ALA A 50 -3.61 7.85 10.15
N ALA A 51 -3.06 6.78 9.62
CA ALA A 51 -1.91 6.76 8.73
C ALA A 51 -2.33 6.59 7.27
N ARG A 52 -1.56 7.21 6.36
CA ARG A 52 -1.81 7.16 4.93
C ARG A 52 -0.50 7.03 4.17
N VAL A 53 -0.41 5.99 3.32
CA VAL A 53 0.75 5.72 2.48
C VAL A 53 0.33 5.67 1.02
N THR A 54 0.96 6.48 0.17
CA THR A 54 0.74 6.46 -1.28
C THR A 54 1.74 5.51 -1.93
N VAL A 55 1.25 4.55 -2.71
CA VAL A 55 2.05 3.51 -3.38
C VAL A 55 1.82 3.54 -4.90
N HIS A 56 2.88 3.67 -5.69
CA HIS A 56 2.81 3.59 -7.15
C HIS A 56 3.11 2.15 -7.64
N THR A 57 2.51 1.70 -8.75
CA THR A 57 2.68 0.34 -9.31
C THR A 57 4.14 -0.01 -9.61
N SER A 58 4.97 0.98 -9.90
CA SER A 58 6.40 0.81 -10.16
C SER A 58 7.27 0.68 -8.92
N GLN A 59 6.72 0.89 -7.72
CA GLN A 59 7.51 0.77 -6.49
C GLN A 59 7.75 -0.70 -6.15
N ASP A 60 8.96 -0.98 -5.69
CA ASP A 60 9.36 -2.33 -5.27
C ASP A 60 8.84 -2.67 -3.88
N TYR A 61 8.72 -3.97 -3.62
CA TYR A 61 8.21 -4.52 -2.37
C TYR A 61 8.92 -3.94 -1.13
N ASP A 62 10.25 -3.91 -1.14
CA ASP A 62 11.05 -3.44 -0.01
C ASP A 62 10.84 -1.95 0.30
N LEU A 63 10.49 -1.15 -0.71
CA LEU A 63 10.16 0.26 -0.51
C LEU A 63 8.78 0.38 0.13
N ILE A 64 7.80 -0.40 -0.34
CA ILE A 64 6.45 -0.43 0.21
C ILE A 64 6.48 -0.83 1.69
N VAL A 65 7.18 -1.90 2.04
CA VAL A 65 7.35 -2.35 3.44
C VAL A 65 7.95 -1.24 4.31
N ARG A 66 9.01 -0.58 3.83
CA ARG A 66 9.66 0.53 4.58
C ARG A 66 8.72 1.71 4.79
N MET A 67 7.93 2.08 3.78
CA MET A 67 6.97 3.19 3.88
C MET A 67 5.84 2.85 4.87
N LEU A 68 5.28 1.64 4.78
CA LEU A 68 4.24 1.16 5.69
C LEU A 68 4.74 1.07 7.13
N LYS A 69 5.93 0.49 7.34
CA LYS A 69 6.52 0.35 8.68
C LYS A 69 6.73 1.71 9.35
N ARG A 70 7.30 2.67 8.62
CA ARG A 70 7.49 4.03 9.13
C ARG A 70 6.16 4.66 9.54
N ALA A 71 5.16 4.61 8.67
CA ALA A 71 3.85 5.19 8.95
C ALA A 71 3.05 4.43 10.05
N HIS A 72 3.37 3.17 10.31
CA HIS A 72 2.77 2.39 11.40
C HIS A 72 3.42 2.64 12.76
N GLU A 73 4.72 2.98 12.77
CA GLU A 73 5.48 3.28 13.99
C GLU A 73 5.34 4.74 14.45
N ASP A 74 5.03 5.67 13.54
CA ASP A 74 4.66 7.07 13.83
C ASP A 74 3.28 7.18 14.54
#